data_AF-A0A961A7N8-F1
#
_entry.id   AF-A0A961A7N8-F1
#
_cell.length_a   1.000
_cell.length_b   1.000
_cell.length_c   1.000
_cell.angle_alpha   90.00
_cell.angle_beta   90.00
_cell.angle_gamma   90.00
#
_symmetry.space_group_name_H-M   'P 1'
#
loop_
_entity.id
_entity.type
_entity.pdbx_description
1 polymer ?
#
loop_
_entity_poly.entity_id
_entity_poly.type
_entity_poly.pdbx_seq_one_letter_code
_entity_poly.pdbx_strand_id
1 'polypeptide(L)'
;MHLRAYLGKLVFIRLRDKRWTESFGLPTDMFLSKVVAVDPTGIWLEWKRYPLMNRATGQKKFFEGDLFIPNDNIAAIFASETFQQDIEAQQEAARLANAEPAGEG
;
A
#
# COMPACT_ATOMS: atom_id res chain seq x y z
N MET A 1 -11.07 -6.54 -12.60
CA MET A 1 -9.85 -6.07 -11.91
C MET A 1 -8.84 -7.21 -11.89
N HIS A 2 -7.66 -7.06 -12.49
CA HIS A 2 -6.67 -8.15 -12.61
C HIS A 2 -5.74 -8.20 -11.39
N LEU A 3 -6.24 -8.70 -10.26
CA LEU A 3 -5.49 -8.65 -9.00
C LEU A 3 -4.22 -9.51 -8.98
N ARG A 4 -4.17 -10.57 -9.82
CA ARG A 4 -2.98 -11.42 -9.95
C ARG A 4 -1.73 -10.65 -10.38
N ALA A 5 -1.87 -9.52 -11.05
CA ALA A 5 -0.75 -8.68 -11.47
C ALA A 5 0.01 -8.01 -10.30
N TYR A 6 -0.57 -8.04 -9.10
CA TYR A 6 0.01 -7.47 -7.89
C TYR A 6 0.73 -8.48 -7.00
N LEU A 7 0.67 -9.78 -7.32
CA LEU A 7 1.33 -10.82 -6.53
C LEU A 7 2.83 -10.54 -6.39
N GLY A 8 3.33 -10.54 -5.14
CA GLY A 8 4.72 -10.25 -4.80
C GLY A 8 5.09 -8.76 -4.77
N LYS A 9 4.20 -7.87 -5.21
CA LYS A 9 4.46 -6.43 -5.29
C LYS A 9 4.06 -5.70 -4.01
N LEU A 10 4.75 -4.60 -3.74
CA LEU A 10 4.33 -3.61 -2.77
C LEU A 10 3.25 -2.72 -3.42
N VAL A 11 2.10 -2.59 -2.76
CA VAL A 11 0.92 -1.93 -3.31
C VAL A 11 0.29 -0.96 -2.33
N PHE A 12 -0.18 0.17 -2.85
CA PHE A 12 -1.13 1.00 -2.14
C PHE A 12 -2.53 0.43 -2.32
N ILE A 13 -3.25 0.30 -1.22
CA ILE A 13 -4.60 -0.25 -1.18
C ILE A 13 -5.50 0.80 -0.54
N ARG A 14 -6.62 1.10 -1.21
CA ARG A 14 -7.71 1.89 -0.66
C ARG A 14 -8.91 0.99 -0.40
N LEU A 15 -9.43 1.03 0.81
CA LEU A 15 -10.60 0.28 1.25
C LEU A 15 -11.89 1.05 0.98
N ARG A 16 -13.01 0.34 0.75
CA ARG A 16 -14.35 0.94 0.70
C ARG A 16 -14.90 1.22 2.10
N ASP A 17 -14.73 0.26 3.00
CA ASP A 17 -15.07 0.37 4.41
C ASP A 17 -13.84 0.03 5.25
N LYS A 18 -13.38 0.99 6.06
CA LYS A 18 -12.23 0.82 6.97
C LYS A 18 -12.60 0.25 8.34
N ARG A 19 -13.90 0.18 8.69
CA ARG A 19 -14.34 -0.27 10.02
C ARG A 19 -13.96 -1.72 10.29
N TRP A 20 -13.93 -2.56 9.26
CA TRP A 20 -13.54 -3.95 9.43
C TRP A 20 -12.03 -4.08 9.75
N THR A 21 -11.18 -3.21 9.20
CA THR A 21 -9.72 -3.23 9.41
C THR A 21 -9.29 -2.67 10.76
N GLU A 22 -10.14 -1.89 11.44
CA GLU A 22 -9.86 -1.32 12.77
C GLU A 22 -9.54 -2.41 13.81
N SER A 23 -10.25 -3.54 13.77
CA SER A 23 -10.00 -4.71 14.65
C SER A 23 -8.62 -5.37 14.42
N PHE A 24 -7.99 -5.08 13.28
CA PHE A 24 -6.67 -5.59 12.94
C PHE A 24 -5.56 -4.59 13.26
N GLY A 25 -5.89 -3.38 13.71
CA GLY A 25 -4.94 -2.30 13.97
C GLY A 25 -4.71 -1.38 12.76
N LEU A 26 -5.63 -1.36 11.81
CA LEU A 26 -5.60 -0.53 10.60
C LEU A 26 -6.79 0.46 10.59
N PRO A 27 -6.68 1.59 11.33
CA PRO A 27 -7.75 2.60 11.38
C PRO A 27 -7.72 3.58 10.19
N THR A 28 -7.12 3.17 9.06
CA THR A 28 -6.94 3.98 7.85
C THR A 28 -7.69 3.35 6.68
N ASP A 29 -8.24 4.19 5.80
CA ASP A 29 -8.84 3.75 4.54
C ASP A 29 -7.78 3.50 3.45
N MET A 30 -6.54 3.96 3.64
CA MET A 30 -5.44 3.77 2.69
C MET A 30 -4.15 3.34 3.39
N PHE A 31 -3.48 2.33 2.86
CA PHE A 31 -2.20 1.83 3.40
C PHE A 31 -1.35 1.13 2.34
N LEU A 32 -0.07 0.93 2.66
CA LEU A 32 0.93 0.27 1.82
C LEU A 32 1.23 -1.11 2.40
N SER A 33 1.13 -2.17 1.60
CA SER A 33 1.51 -3.52 2.02
C SER A 33 1.92 -4.39 0.83
N LYS A 34 2.61 -5.51 1.09
CA LYS A 34 3.07 -6.47 0.08
C LYS A 34 2.01 -7.55 -0.13
N VAL A 35 1.64 -7.81 -1.39
CA VAL A 35 0.73 -8.91 -1.71
C VAL A 35 1.48 -10.24 -1.69
N VAL A 36 1.04 -11.18 -0.86
CA VAL A 36 1.65 -12.51 -0.72
C VAL A 36 0.87 -13.60 -1.45
N ALA A 37 -0.44 -13.45 -1.60
CA ALA A 37 -1.27 -14.36 -2.41
C ALA A 37 -2.49 -13.63 -2.99
N VAL A 38 -3.06 -14.17 -4.06
CA VAL A 38 -4.28 -13.67 -4.70
C VAL A 38 -5.16 -14.85 -5.08
N ASP A 39 -6.43 -14.75 -4.73
CA ASP A 39 -7.45 -15.74 -5.07
C ASP A 39 -8.70 -15.05 -5.67
N PRO A 40 -9.71 -15.79 -6.15
CA PRO A 40 -10.92 -15.17 -6.73
C PRO A 40 -11.73 -14.31 -5.74
N THR A 41 -11.51 -14.48 -4.43
CA THR A 41 -12.27 -13.82 -3.36
C THR A 41 -11.55 -12.58 -2.80
N GLY A 42 -10.23 -12.50 -2.94
CA GLY A 42 -9.47 -11.42 -2.33
C GLY A 42 -7.97 -11.45 -2.61
N ILE A 43 -7.26 -10.67 -1.80
CA ILE A 43 -5.79 -10.65 -1.74
C ILE A 43 -5.32 -10.89 -0.32
N TRP A 44 -4.19 -11.56 -0.19
CA TRP A 44 -3.49 -11.74 1.07
C TRP A 44 -2.29 -10.81 1.12
N LEU A 45 -2.11 -10.15 2.25
CA LEU A 45 -1.10 -9.12 2.45
C LEU A 45 -0.17 -9.48 3.60
N GLU A 46 1.10 -9.14 3.47
CA GLU A 46 2.02 -9.17 4.60
C GLU A 46 1.51 -8.21 5.68
N TRP A 47 1.23 -8.75 6.86
CA TRP A 47 0.65 -8.01 7.97
C TRP A 47 1.57 -8.07 9.19
N LYS A 48 2.23 -6.94 9.46
CA LYS A 48 3.02 -6.75 10.68
C LYS A 48 2.12 -6.09 11.72
N ARG A 49 1.57 -6.87 12.66
CA ARG A 49 0.83 -6.29 13.78
C ARG A 49 1.79 -5.47 14.65
N TYR A 50 1.28 -4.37 15.21
CA TYR A 50 1.95 -3.63 16.28
C TYR A 50 2.44 -4.62 17.35
N PRO A 51 3.59 -4.34 17.99
CA PRO A 51 4.19 -5.28 18.92
C PRO A 51 3.21 -5.58 20.05
N LEU A 52 2.88 -6.86 20.23
CA LEU A 52 2.17 -7.29 21.43
C LEU A 52 3.15 -7.14 22.59
N MET A 53 2.75 -6.35 23.59
CA MET A 53 3.55 -6.15 24.79
C MET A 53 3.13 -7.17 25.84
N ASN A 54 4.05 -8.01 26.27
CA ASN A 54 3.83 -8.85 27.43
C ASN A 54 3.74 -7.94 28.67
N ARG A 55 2.58 -7.92 29.32
CA ARG A 55 2.34 -7.05 30.49
C ARG A 55 3.19 -7.41 31.71
N ALA A 56 3.64 -8.66 31.83
CA ALA A 56 4.44 -9.12 32.96
C ALA A 56 5.94 -8.83 32.78
N THR A 57 6.45 -8.90 31.54
CA THR A 57 7.90 -8.75 31.26
C THR A 57 8.27 -7.46 30.53
N GLY A 58 7.28 -6.68 30.06
CA GLY A 58 7.50 -5.48 29.23
C GLY A 58 8.02 -5.79 27.81
N GLN A 59 8.20 -7.07 27.48
CA GLN A 59 8.81 -7.50 26.23
C GLN A 59 7.84 -7.25 25.07
N LYS A 60 8.32 -6.56 24.03
CA LYS A 60 7.60 -6.30 22.79
C LYS A 60 7.89 -7.42 21.79
N LYS A 61 6.88 -8.16 21.36
CA LYS A 61 7.00 -9.18 20.32
C LYS A 61 6.18 -8.76 19.11
N PHE A 62 6.85 -8.63 17.97
CA PHE A 62 6.19 -8.45 16.69
C PHE A 62 5.61 -9.79 16.24
N PHE A 63 4.36 -9.75 15.79
CA PHE A 63 3.72 -10.88 15.15
C PHE A 63 3.59 -10.55 13.67
N GLU A 64 4.26 -11.35 12.85
CA GLU A 64 4.08 -11.35 11.41
C GLU A 64 3.03 -12.41 11.06
N GLY A 65 2.09 -12.04 10.21
CA GLY A 65 1.10 -12.94 9.64
C GLY A 65 0.56 -12.35 8.35
N ASP A 66 -0.49 -12.97 7.81
CA ASP A 66 -1.11 -12.51 6.58
C ASP A 66 -2.50 -11.93 6.89
N LEU A 67 -2.84 -10.82 6.23
CA LEU A 67 -4.16 -10.20 6.27
C LEU A 67 -4.88 -10.40 4.94
N PHE A 68 -6.03 -11.05 4.99
CA PHE A 68 -6.89 -11.22 3.82
C PHE A 68 -7.80 -10.00 3.64
N ILE A 69 -7.78 -9.38 2.46
CA ILE A 69 -8.71 -8.31 2.07
C ILE A 69 -9.66 -8.85 1.00
N PRO A 70 -10.98 -8.90 1.30
CA PRO A 70 -12.00 -9.24 0.31
C PRO A 70 -12.03 -8.28 -0.89
N ASN A 71 -12.27 -8.81 -2.09
CA ASN A 71 -12.32 -8.04 -3.33
C ASN A 71 -13.40 -6.96 -3.33
N ASP A 72 -14.55 -7.24 -2.73
CA ASP A 72 -15.66 -6.30 -2.61
C ASP A 72 -15.30 -5.07 -1.77
N ASN A 73 -14.35 -5.20 -0.84
CA ASN A 73 -13.90 -4.10 -0.01
C ASN A 73 -12.70 -3.32 -0.57
N ILE A 74 -12.15 -3.72 -1.73
CA ILE A 74 -11.08 -2.96 -2.39
C ILE A 74 -11.71 -1.87 -3.26
N ALA A 75 -11.48 -0.60 -2.90
CA ALA A 75 -11.90 0.55 -3.67
C ALA A 75 -10.92 0.83 -4.82
N ALA A 76 -9.61 0.77 -4.53
CA ALA A 76 -8.53 0.94 -5.49
C ALA A 76 -7.27 0.20 -5.04
N ILE A 77 -6.44 -0.21 -5.99
CA ILE A 77 -5.10 -0.77 -5.73
C ILE A 77 -4.15 -0.33 -6.84
N PHE A 78 -2.91 -0.03 -6.50
CA PHE A 78 -1.85 0.27 -7.46
C PHE A 78 -0.49 -0.09 -6.89
N ALA A 79 0.44 -0.48 -7.76
CA ALA A 79 1.79 -0.84 -7.34
C ALA A 79 2.57 0.42 -6.91
N SER A 80 3.40 0.31 -5.88
CA SER A 80 4.24 1.44 -5.45
C SER A 80 5.23 1.86 -6.54
N GLU A 81 5.72 0.91 -7.34
CA GLU A 81 6.62 1.17 -8.47
C GLU A 81 5.96 2.08 -9.51
N THR A 82 4.68 1.86 -9.82
CA THR A 82 3.94 2.74 -10.74
C THR A 82 3.75 4.15 -10.17
N PHE A 83 3.62 4.27 -8.84
CA PHE A 83 3.54 5.57 -8.18
C PHE A 83 4.89 6.31 -8.20
N GLN A 84 6.00 5.60 -7.98
CA GLN A 84 7.35 6.16 -8.07
C GLN A 84 7.65 6.69 -9.48
N GLN A 85 7.32 5.90 -10.51
CA GLN A 85 7.48 6.29 -11.91
C GLN A 85 6.65 7.52 -12.28
N ASP A 86 5.40 7.61 -11.79
CA ASP A 86 4.56 8.80 -12.01
C ASP A 86 5.13 10.05 -11.34
N ILE A 87 5.66 9.95 -10.12
CA ILE A 87 6.32 11.08 -9.45
C ILE A 87 7.57 11.51 -10.22
N GLU A 88 8.41 10.57 -10.65
CA GLU A 88 9.61 10.87 -11.43
C GLU A 88 9.26 11.53 -12.76
N ALA A 89 8.22 11.05 -13.46
CA ALA A 89 7.74 11.64 -14.70
C ALA A 89 7.19 13.07 -14.49
N GLN A 90 6.46 13.33 -13.39
CA GLN A 90 5.96 14.66 -13.06
C GLN A 90 7.10 15.63 -12.71
N GLN A 91 8.09 15.17 -11.95
CA GLN A 91 9.26 15.98 -11.59
C GLN A 91 10.10 16.32 -12.82
N GLU A 92 10.30 15.36 -13.73
CA GLU A 92 11.03 15.58 -14.98
C GLU A 92 10.26 16.50 -15.93
N ALA A 93 8.95 16.33 -16.07
CA ALA A 93 8.11 17.25 -16.84
C ALA A 93 8.16 18.69 -16.27
N ALA A 94 8.13 18.83 -14.95
CA ALA A 94 8.29 20.12 -14.28
C ALA A 94 9.69 20.72 -14.46
N ARG A 95 10.76 19.89 -14.50
CA ARG A 95 12.12 20.34 -14.80
C ARG A 95 12.22 20.85 -16.23
N LEU A 96 11.73 20.10 -17.21
CA LEU A 96 11.77 20.47 -18.62
C LEU A 96 10.96 21.74 -18.90
N ALA A 97 9.78 21.89 -18.27
CA ALA A 97 8.97 23.09 -18.39
C ALA A 97 9.62 24.36 -17.80
N ASN A 98 10.55 24.21 -16.85
CA ASN A 98 11.31 25.33 -16.26
C ASN A 98 12.69 25.53 -16.94
N ALA A 99 13.04 24.73 -17.94
CA ALA A 99 14.36 24.72 -18.58
C ALA A 99 14.42 25.43 -19.95
N GLU A 100 13.31 25.97 -20.47
CA GLU A 100 13.30 26.77 -21.73
C GLU A 100 13.30 28.29 -21.47
N PRO A 101 13.93 29.11 -22.35
CA PRO A 101 15.29 29.57 -22.11
C PRO A 101 15.38 31.05 -21.67
N ALA A 102 16.36 31.34 -20.82
CA ALA A 102 16.90 32.69 -20.72
C ALA A 102 17.75 32.98 -21.97
N GLY A 103 17.11 33.38 -23.05
CA GLY A 103 17.79 33.75 -24.28
C GLY A 103 16.81 34.12 -25.38
N GLU A 104 16.35 35.36 -25.38
CA GLU A 104 16.17 36.23 -26.56
C GLU A 104 15.65 37.60 -26.10
N GLY A 105 16.44 38.65 -26.34
CA GLY A 105 16.16 40.05 -25.99
C GLY A 105 17.42 40.90 -26.00
#